data_AF-A0A7X5N4V3-F1
#
_entry.id   AF-A0A7X5N4V3-F1
#
_cell.length_a   1.000
_cell.length_b   1.000
_cell.length_c   1.000
_cell.angle_alpha   90.00
_cell.angle_beta   90.00
_cell.angle_gamma   90.00
#
_symmetry.space_group_name_H-M   'P 1'
#
loop_
_entity.id
_entity.type
_entity.pdbx_description
1 polymer ?
#
loop_
_entity_poly.entity_id
_entity_poly.type
_entity_poly.pdbx_seq_one_letter_code
_entity_poly.pdbx_strand_id
1 'polypeptide(L)' 'MTARKRYWLMKSEPDTFSIDDLERVGTEPWNGVRNYQARNFMRDGMHVGDGVLFYHS' A
#
# COMPACT_ATOMS: atom_id res chain seq x y z
N MET A 1 -22.24 -12.66 -4.95
CA MET A 1 -21.44 -11.88 -5.91
C MET A 1 -20.17 -11.43 -5.20
N THR A 2 -19.00 -11.93 -5.60
CA THR A 2 -17.71 -11.41 -5.09
C THR A 2 -17.50 -10.01 -5.66
N ALA A 3 -17.26 -9.04 -4.79
CA ALA A 3 -16.93 -7.68 -5.22
C ALA A 3 -15.66 -7.71 -6.09
N ARG A 4 -15.61 -6.88 -7.14
CA ARG A 4 -14.44 -6.81 -8.04
C ARG A 4 -13.25 -6.25 -7.27
N LYS A 5 -12.20 -7.06 -7.11
CA LYS A 5 -10.94 -6.66 -6.45
C LYS A 5 -10.30 -5.49 -7.20
N ARG A 6 -9.93 -4.43 -6.49
CA ARG A 6 -9.14 -3.31 -7.04
C ARG A 6 -7.65 -3.54 -6.82
N TYR A 7 -6.85 -2.81 -7.58
CA TYR A 7 -5.40 -2.87 -7.52
C TYR A 7 -4.84 -1.47 -7.34
N TRP A 8 -3.81 -1.35 -6.51
CA TRP A 8 -3.16 -0.10 -6.14
C TRP A 8 -1.66 -0.20 -6.36
N LEU A 9 -1.00 0.94 -6.61
CA LEU A 9 0.46 1.03 -6.62
C LEU A 9 0.87 1.89 -5.43
N MET A 10 1.70 1.32 -4.54
CA MET A 10 2.19 1.99 -3.34
C MET A 10 3.70 2.12 -3.41
N LYS A 11 4.20 3.33 -3.16
CA LYS A 11 5.61 3.70 -3.34
C LYS A 11 6.32 3.76 -2.00
N SER A 12 7.49 3.14 -1.90
CA SER A 12 8.37 3.20 -0.74
C SER A 12 9.81 3.36 -1.20
N GLU A 13 10.59 4.17 -0.51
CA GLU A 13 12.02 4.26 -0.73
C GLU A 13 12.69 2.98 -0.20
N PRO A 14 13.50 2.27 -1.01
CA PRO A 14 14.05 0.96 -0.65
C PRO A 14 15.02 1.00 0.53
N ASP A 15 15.64 2.15 0.80
CA ASP A 15 16.53 2.37 1.94
C ASP A 15 15.78 2.61 3.26
N THR A 16 14.50 2.97 3.18
CA THR A 16 13.64 3.25 4.33
C THR A 16 12.81 2.04 4.69
N PHE A 17 12.14 1.43 3.70
CA PHE A 17 11.36 0.21 3.87
C PHE A 17 11.17 -0.50 2.53
N SER A 18 11.75 -1.70 2.40
CA SER A 18 11.73 -2.49 1.17
C SER A 18 10.61 -3.54 1.16
N ILE A 19 10.44 -4.24 0.03
CA ILE A 19 9.53 -5.39 -0.05
C ILE A 19 10.05 -6.58 0.77
N ASP A 20 11.37 -6.73 0.86
CA ASP A 20 12.02 -7.79 1.65
C ASP A 20 11.83 -7.54 3.15
N ASP A 21 11.81 -6.27 3.58
CA ASP A 21 11.43 -5.90 4.95
C ASP A 21 9.98 -6.29 5.25
N LEU A 22 9.06 -6.02 4.32
CA LEU A 22 7.67 -6.42 4.45
C LEU A 22 7.51 -7.94 4.52
N GLU A 23 8.23 -8.70 3.70
CA GLU A 23 8.24 -10.16 3.76
C GLU A 23 8.69 -10.66 5.14
N ARG A 24 9.75 -10.06 5.68
CA ARG A 24 10.31 -10.42 6.99
C ARG A 24 9.37 -10.15 8.16
N VAL A 25 8.63 -9.04 8.14
CA VAL A 25 7.70 -8.66 9.25
C VAL A 25 6.28 -9.17 9.05
N GLY A 26 5.91 -9.54 7.82
CA GLY A 26 4.61 -10.05 7.43
C GLY A 26 3.51 -9.00 7.30
N THR A 27 3.37 -8.07 8.26
CA THR A 27 2.38 -6.99 8.21
C THR A 27 2.90 -5.74 8.91
N GLU A 28 2.81 -4.60 8.23
CA GLU A 28 3.25 -3.29 8.72
C GLU A 28 2.21 -2.22 8.37
N PRO A 29 1.91 -1.25 9.26
CA PRO A 29 1.10 -0.09 8.93
C PRO A 29 1.73 0.78 7.82
N TRP A 30 0.94 1.12 6.80
CA TRP A 30 1.36 2.07 5.77
C TRP A 30 1.26 3.52 6.27
N ASN A 31 2.33 3.97 6.92
CA ASN A 31 2.42 5.31 7.50
C ASN A 31 3.09 6.31 6.52
N GLY A 32 3.47 7.50 7.02
CA GLY A 32 4.28 8.44 6.22
C GLY A 32 3.57 9.21 5.09
N VAL A 33 2.33 8.85 4.72
CA VAL A 33 1.60 9.55 3.65
C VAL A 33 1.26 10.98 4.06
N ARG A 34 1.81 11.96 3.32
CA ARG A 34 1.56 13.41 3.52
C ARG A 34 0.81 14.07 2.36
N ASN A 35 0.61 13.34 1.25
CA ASN A 35 -0.19 13.82 0.14
C ASN A 35 -1.70 13.58 0.43
N TYR A 36 -2.50 14.64 0.38
CA TYR A 36 -3.93 14.57 0.69
C TYR A 36 -4.73 13.66 -0.24
N GLN A 37 -4.37 13.62 -1.53
CA GLN A 37 -5.06 12.78 -2.51
C GLN A 37 -4.76 11.30 -2.27
N ALA A 38 -3.48 10.94 -2.06
CA ALA A 38 -3.07 9.59 -1.71
C ALA A 38 -3.74 9.09 -0.42
N ARG A 39 -3.81 9.96 0.61
CA ARG A 39 -4.55 9.67 1.84
C ARG A 39 -6.03 9.37 1.55
N ASN A 40 -6.68 10.17 0.72
CA ASN A 40 -8.10 9.96 0.38
C ASN A 40 -8.30 8.67 -0.41
N PHE A 41 -7.37 8.29 -1.30
CA PHE A 41 -7.41 6.99 -1.97
C PHE A 41 -7.34 5.82 -0.97
N MET A 42 -6.45 5.89 0.02
CA MET A 42 -6.37 4.85 1.06
C MET A 42 -7.64 4.79 1.91
N ARG A 43 -8.19 5.94 2.31
CA ARG A 43 -9.36 6.01 3.20
C ARG A 43 -10.66 5.61 2.52
N ASP A 44 -10.91 6.16 1.32
CA ASP A 44 -12.22 6.07 0.64
C ASP A 44 -12.22 4.99 -0.46
N GLY A 45 -11.03 4.60 -0.94
CA GLY A 45 -10.84 3.70 -2.06
C GLY A 45 -10.34 2.31 -1.66
N MET A 46 -9.42 2.16 -0.72
CA MET A 46 -8.90 0.82 -0.43
C MET A 46 -9.88 0.01 0.42
N HIS A 47 -10.05 -1.26 0.07
CA HIS A 47 -10.77 -2.24 0.88
C HIS A 47 -9.89 -3.43 1.23
N VAL A 48 -10.15 -4.06 2.38
CA VAL A 48 -9.49 -5.30 2.76
C VAL A 48 -9.70 -6.34 1.65
N GLY A 49 -8.60 -6.94 1.20
CA GLY A 49 -8.58 -7.89 0.10
C GLY A 49 -8.19 -7.30 -1.25
N ASP A 50 -8.12 -5.98 -1.41
CA ASP A 50 -7.54 -5.35 -2.61
C ASP A 50 -6.06 -5.74 -2.79
N GLY A 51 -5.59 -5.75 -4.04
CA GLY A 51 -4.20 -6.04 -4.38
C GLY A 51 -3.33 -4.78 -4.36
N VAL A 52 -2.07 -4.93 -3.99
CA VAL A 52 -1.09 -3.84 -3.97
C VAL A 52 0.17 -4.26 -4.72
N LEU A 53 0.60 -3.42 -5.65
CA LEU A 53 1.94 -3.44 -6.24
C LEU A 53 2.84 -2.55 -5.39
N PHE A 54 3.90 -3.14 -4.84
CA PHE A 54 4.93 -2.41 -4.11
C PHE A 54 5.96 -1.89 -5.11
N TYR A 55 6.18 -0.57 -5.12
CA TYR A 55 7.08 0.09 -6.07
C TYR A 55 8.21 0.80 -5.31
N HIS A 56 9.46 0.49 -5.65
CA HIS A 56 10.62 1.24 -5.18
C HIS A 56 10.75 2.53 -5.99
N SER A 57 10.60 3.68 -5.32
CA SER A 57 10.85 5.01 -5.90
C SER A 57 12.27 5.50 -5.67
#